data_AF-A0A926EHQ7-F1
#
_entry.id   AF-A0A926EHQ7-F1
#
_cell.length_a   1.000
_cell.length_b   1.000
_cell.length_c   1.000
_cell.angle_alpha   90.00
_cell.angle_beta   90.00
_cell.angle_gamma   90.00
#
_symmetry.space_group_name_H-M   'P 1'
#
loop_
_entity.id
_entity.type
_entity.pdbx_description
1 polymer ?
#
loop_
_entity_poly.entity_id
_entity_poly.type
_entity_poly.pdbx_seq_one_letter_code
_entity_poly.pdbx_strand_id
1 'polypeptide(L)'
;MISILEKAFSDSMLLIAEKPNMEFKIDTNGLLRTSTKERYDAYAVGIKSGFLSRNDVRRKENMDVIEGLDLYSYSLADVLYDPKSKTYQIFNKGEIASFEKGGGEKSETTN
;
A
#
# COMPACT_ATOMS: atom_id res chain seq x y z
N MET A 1 13.35 -3.97 -21.21
CA MET A 1 12.96 -4.98 -22.23
C MET A 1 11.46 -5.23 -22.17
N ILE A 2 10.91 -5.76 -21.08
CA ILE A 2 9.47 -6.03 -20.93
C ILE A 2 8.61 -4.76 -21.04
N SER A 3 9.02 -3.65 -20.42
CA SER A 3 8.31 -2.37 -20.50
C SER A 3 8.15 -1.80 -21.91
N ILE A 4 9.10 -2.08 -22.81
CA ILE A 4 9.02 -1.65 -24.21
C ILE A 4 7.94 -2.45 -24.93
N LEU A 5 7.85 -3.74 -24.62
CA LEU A 5 6.88 -4.66 -25.19
C LEU A 5 5.46 -4.33 -24.70
N GLU A 6 5.29 -4.09 -23.39
CA GLU A 6 4.04 -3.59 -22.79
C GLU A 6 3.57 -2.28 -23.43
N LYS A 7 4.49 -1.34 -23.65
CA LYS A 7 4.19 -0.07 -24.32
C LYS A 7 3.83 -0.28 -25.80
N ALA A 8 4.52 -1.16 -26.52
CA ALA A 8 4.22 -1.46 -27.92
C ALA A 8 2.83 -2.10 -28.09
N PHE A 9 2.43 -3.00 -27.17
CA PHE A 9 1.08 -3.55 -27.14
C PHE A 9 0.03 -2.49 -26.81
N SER A 10 0.29 -1.65 -25.81
CA SER A 10 -0.60 -0.53 -25.46
C SER A 10 -0.76 0.47 -26.61
N ASP A 11 0.29 0.74 -27.37
CA ASP A 11 0.23 1.65 -28.51
C ASP A 11 -0.47 1.07 -29.74
N SER A 12 -0.49 -0.26 -29.89
CA SER A 12 -1.10 -0.94 -31.05
C SER A 12 -2.54 -1.39 -30.82
N MET A 13 -2.91 -1.70 -29.56
CA MET A 13 -4.22 -2.30 -29.24
C MET A 13 -5.17 -1.36 -28.50
N LEU A 14 -4.69 -0.25 -27.93
CA LEU A 14 -5.56 0.74 -27.26
C LEU A 14 -5.84 1.94 -28.16
N LEU A 15 -7.08 2.43 -28.11
CA LEU A 15 -7.43 3.71 -28.72
C LEU A 15 -6.89 4.87 -27.87
N ILE A 16 -6.67 6.04 -28.49
CA ILE A 16 -6.20 7.26 -27.80
C ILE A 16 -7.12 7.62 -26.62
N ALA A 17 -8.43 7.36 -26.72
CA ALA A 17 -9.39 7.59 -25.65
C ALA A 17 -9.26 6.62 -24.46
N GLU A 18 -8.70 5.43 -24.67
CA GLU A 18 -8.57 4.37 -23.65
C GLU A 18 -7.20 4.41 -22.93
N LYS A 19 -6.18 4.98 -23.59
CA LYS A 19 -4.83 5.17 -23.02
C LYS A 19 -4.75 5.83 -21.63
N PRO A 20 -5.62 6.79 -21.22
CA PRO A 20 -5.54 7.34 -19.87
C PRO A 20 -6.03 6.37 -18.78
N ASN A 21 -6.87 5.38 -19.13
CA ASN A 21 -7.54 4.52 -18.15
C ASN A 21 -7.08 3.06 -18.21
N MET A 22 -6.38 2.66 -19.27
CA MET A 22 -5.99 1.27 -19.51
C MET A 22 -4.52 1.19 -19.93
N GLU A 23 -3.82 0.20 -19.39
CA GLU A 23 -2.45 -0.15 -19.76
C GLU A 23 -2.33 -1.67 -19.87
N PHE A 24 -1.53 -2.16 -20.82
CA PHE A 24 -1.18 -3.57 -20.85
C PHE A 24 0.04 -3.81 -19.96
N LYS A 25 -0.13 -4.70 -18.97
CA LYS A 25 0.95 -5.22 -18.14
C LYS A 25 1.08 -6.72 -18.31
N ILE A 26 2.30 -7.18 -18.46
CA ILE A 26 2.62 -8.59 -18.62
C ILE A 26 2.87 -9.17 -17.24
N ASP A 27 2.07 -10.17 -16.87
CA ASP A 27 2.27 -10.87 -15.62
C ASP A 27 3.52 -11.76 -15.70
N THR A 28 4.62 -11.26 -15.13
CA THR A 28 5.88 -12.01 -15.01
C THR A 28 5.93 -12.84 -13.73
N ASN A 29 4.92 -12.73 -12.86
CA ASN A 29 4.88 -13.46 -11.60
C ASN A 29 4.79 -14.97 -11.82
N GLY A 30 4.18 -15.42 -12.91
CA GLY A 30 4.17 -16.85 -13.29
C GLY A 30 5.52 -17.37 -13.81
N LEU A 31 6.41 -16.49 -14.26
CA LEU A 31 7.74 -16.85 -14.75
C LEU A 31 8.78 -16.92 -13.61
N LEU A 32 8.59 -16.08 -12.60
CA LEU A 32 9.38 -16.12 -11.37
C LEU A 32 8.91 -17.31 -10.53
N ARG A 33 9.79 -18.30 -10.32
CA ARG A 33 9.52 -19.59 -9.65
C ARG A 33 9.17 -19.51 -8.15
N THR A 34 8.69 -18.39 -7.66
CA THR A 34 8.23 -18.26 -6.27
C THR A 34 6.81 -18.76 -6.19
N SER A 35 6.54 -19.73 -5.31
CA SER A 35 5.16 -20.17 -5.10
C SER A 35 4.31 -19.02 -4.56
N THR A 36 3.02 -19.01 -4.88
CA THR A 36 2.08 -18.01 -4.35
C THR A 36 2.14 -17.91 -2.82
N LYS A 37 2.42 -19.03 -2.15
CA LYS A 37 2.60 -19.12 -0.70
C LYS A 37 3.80 -18.31 -0.21
N GLU A 38 4.99 -18.56 -0.77
CA GLU A 38 6.22 -17.85 -0.38
C GLU A 38 6.11 -16.34 -0.59
N ARG A 39 5.40 -15.92 -1.65
CA ARG A 39 5.15 -14.51 -1.93
C ARG A 39 4.26 -13.86 -0.87
N TYR A 40 3.14 -14.50 -0.51
CA TYR A 40 2.26 -14.00 0.56
C TYR A 40 2.94 -14.02 1.93
N ASP A 41 3.77 -15.03 2.20
CA ASP A 41 4.55 -15.10 3.44
C ASP A 41 5.55 -13.94 3.51
N ALA A 42 6.23 -13.60 2.40
CA ALA A 42 7.12 -12.44 2.32
C ALA A 42 6.38 -11.11 2.53
N TYR A 43 5.16 -10.96 1.99
CA TYR A 43 4.34 -9.78 2.25
C TYR A 43 3.88 -9.69 3.70
N ALA A 44 3.52 -10.81 4.33
CA ALA A 44 3.15 -10.83 5.74
C ALA A 44 4.31 -10.38 6.64
N VAL A 45 5.54 -10.81 6.34
CA VAL A 45 6.76 -10.34 7.02
C VAL A 45 6.95 -8.84 6.78
N GLY A 46 6.73 -8.35 5.57
CA GLY A 46 6.92 -6.95 5.25
C GLY A 46 5.91 -5.98 5.87
N ILE A 47 4.65 -6.41 5.98
CA ILE A 47 3.61 -5.68 6.70
C ILE A 47 3.95 -5.66 8.20
N LYS A 48 4.28 -6.82 8.79
CA LYS A 48 4.63 -6.90 10.22
C LYS A 48 5.86 -6.08 10.59
N SER A 49 6.84 -6.00 9.69
CA SER A 49 8.03 -5.16 9.86
C SER A 49 7.77 -3.66 9.63
N GLY A 50 6.57 -3.28 9.17
CA GLY A 50 6.18 -1.89 8.99
C GLY A 50 6.77 -1.17 7.78
N PHE A 51 7.41 -1.89 6.84
CA PHE A 51 7.96 -1.29 5.62
C PHE A 51 7.07 -1.41 4.39
N LEU A 52 6.05 -2.29 4.42
CA LEU A 52 5.01 -2.36 3.38
C LEU A 52 3.66 -2.02 3.96
N SER A 53 2.94 -1.14 3.25
CA SER A 53 1.51 -0.98 3.46
C SER A 53 0.71 -2.02 2.65
N ARG A 54 -0.56 -2.24 3.02
CA ARG A 54 -1.43 -3.18 2.31
C ARG A 54 -1.67 -2.74 0.86
N ASN A 55 -1.72 -1.42 0.60
CA ASN A 55 -1.77 -0.90 -0.77
C ASN A 55 -0.47 -1.07 -1.56
N ASP A 56 0.70 -1.09 -0.89
CA ASP A 56 1.97 -1.41 -1.57
C ASP A 56 1.98 -2.85 -2.08
N VAL A 57 1.38 -3.78 -1.32
CA VAL A 57 1.19 -5.17 -1.76
C VAL A 57 0.20 -5.25 -2.93
N ARG A 58 -0.91 -4.51 -2.89
CA ARG A 58 -1.88 -4.45 -4.00
C ARG A 58 -1.25 -3.94 -5.29
N ARG A 59 -0.44 -2.88 -5.21
CA ARG A 59 0.34 -2.37 -6.36
C ARG A 59 1.30 -3.41 -6.94
N LYS A 60 1.96 -4.20 -6.08
CA LYS A 60 2.87 -5.26 -6.52
C LYS A 60 2.15 -6.41 -7.23
N GLU A 61 0.92 -6.70 -6.81
CA GLU A 61 0.06 -7.70 -7.45
C GLU A 61 -0.76 -7.14 -8.62
N ASN A 62 -0.46 -5.93 -9.10
CA ASN A 62 -1.23 -5.23 -10.15
C ASN A 62 -2.73 -5.13 -9.83
N MET A 63 -3.09 -4.98 -8.55
CA MET A 63 -4.46 -4.73 -8.11
C MET A 63 -4.66 -3.24 -7.82
N ASP A 64 -5.89 -2.76 -8.03
CA ASP A 64 -6.26 -1.38 -7.72
C ASP A 64 -6.06 -1.05 -6.25
N VAL A 65 -5.56 0.15 -5.98
CA VAL A 65 -5.41 0.67 -4.61
C VAL A 65 -6.78 0.93 -3.99
N ILE A 66 -6.92 0.67 -2.69
CA ILE A 66 -8.13 1.00 -1.94
C ILE A 66 -7.81 2.18 -1.04
N GLU A 67 -8.62 3.23 -1.07
CA GLU A 67 -8.41 4.39 -0.19
C GLU A 67 -8.46 3.97 1.29
N GLY A 68 -7.53 4.50 2.10
CA GLY A 68 -7.44 4.19 3.54
C GLY A 68 -6.65 2.92 3.90
N LEU A 69 -6.18 2.14 2.91
CA LEU A 69 -5.31 0.97 3.15
C LEU A 69 -3.80 1.29 3.12
N ASP A 70 -3.44 2.58 3.07
CA ASP A 70 -2.06 3.10 3.07
C ASP A 70 -1.43 3.15 4.48
N LEU A 71 -1.94 2.35 5.42
CA LEU A 71 -1.49 2.35 6.80
C LEU A 71 -0.22 1.53 6.97
N TYR A 72 0.77 2.07 7.68
CA TYR A 72 1.97 1.36 8.10
C TYR A 72 1.82 0.92 9.55
N SER A 73 1.98 -0.37 9.81
CA SER A 73 1.94 -0.92 11.17
C SER A 73 3.33 -0.90 11.81
N TYR A 74 3.47 -0.26 12.98
CA TYR A 74 4.69 -0.30 13.77
C TYR A 74 4.57 -1.26 14.96
N SER A 75 5.65 -1.99 15.25
CA SER A 75 5.57 -3.31 15.89
C SER A 75 5.34 -3.38 17.40
N LEU A 76 5.07 -2.28 18.13
CA LEU A 76 4.99 -2.36 19.60
C LEU A 76 3.67 -1.94 20.24
N ALA A 77 2.78 -1.22 19.56
CA ALA A 77 1.57 -0.69 20.23
C ALA A 77 0.38 -0.46 19.27
N ASP A 78 0.18 -1.34 18.29
CA ASP A 78 -0.92 -1.22 17.30
C ASP A 78 -1.01 0.18 16.69
N VAL A 79 0.16 0.81 16.48
CA VAL A 79 0.24 2.16 15.95
C VAL A 79 0.17 2.08 14.44
N LEU A 80 -0.93 2.61 13.89
CA LEU A 80 -1.10 2.78 12.45
C LEU A 80 -0.68 4.19 12.07
N TYR A 81 0.28 4.30 11.16
CA TYR A 81 0.66 5.57 10.57
C TYR A 81 -0.01 5.74 9.22
N ASP A 82 -0.76 6.83 9.06
CA ASP A 82 -1.29 7.25 7.76
C ASP A 82 -0.37 8.33 7.16
N PRO A 83 0.31 8.07 6.02
CA PRO A 83 1.18 9.04 5.37
C PRO A 83 0.43 10.24 4.78
N LYS A 84 -0.87 10.14 4.50
CA LYS A 84 -1.67 11.24 3.91
C LYS A 84 -2.07 12.25 4.97
N SER A 85 -2.61 11.77 6.09
CA SER A 85 -2.97 12.64 7.22
C SER A 85 -1.80 12.94 8.15
N LYS A 86 -0.64 12.25 8.00
CA LYS A 86 0.52 12.33 8.91
C LYS A 86 0.13 12.08 10.38
N THR A 87 -0.90 11.27 10.60
CA THR A 87 -1.39 10.92 11.93
C THR A 87 -0.90 9.54 12.35
N TYR A 88 -0.60 9.41 13.65
CA TYR A 88 -0.45 8.12 14.31
C TYR A 88 -1.76 7.78 15.02
N GLN A 89 -2.35 6.63 14.70
CA GLN A 89 -3.52 6.08 15.37
C GLN A 89 -3.07 4.97 16.31
N ILE A 90 -3.33 5.12 17.60
CA ILE A 90 -3.08 4.09 18.61
C ILE A 90 -4.43 3.58 19.09
N PHE A 91 -4.69 2.28 18.94
CA PHE A 91 -5.93 1.68 19.42
C PHE A 91 -5.75 1.17 20.85
N ASN A 92 -5.98 2.03 21.84
CA ASN A 92 -6.13 1.59 23.23
C ASN A 92 -7.61 1.43 23.55
N LYS A 93 -8.03 0.21 23.95
CA LYS A 93 -9.34 -0.19 24.50
C LYS A 93 -10.49 0.86 24.47
N GLY A 94 -10.85 1.35 23.28
CA GLY A 94 -12.01 2.22 23.04
C GLY A 94 -11.73 3.66 22.55
N GLU A 95 -10.49 4.15 22.55
CA GLU A 95 -10.19 5.54 22.13
C GLU A 95 -9.22 5.59 20.94
N ILE A 96 -9.59 6.38 19.92
CA ILE A 96 -8.75 6.69 18.75
C ILE A 96 -8.02 8.00 19.07
N ALA A 97 -6.74 7.92 19.42
CA ALA A 97 -5.89 9.10 19.56
C ALA A 97 -5.10 9.31 18.26
N SER A 98 -5.35 10.42 17.56
CA SER A 98 -4.60 10.85 16.36
C SER A 98 -3.56 11.90 16.75
N PHE A 99 -2.28 11.57 16.60
CA PHE A 99 -1.18 12.52 16.87
C PHE A 99 -0.60 13.03 15.55
N GLU A 100 -0.65 14.35 15.30
CA GLU A 100 0.05 14.98 14.18
C GLU A 100 1.52 15.28 14.53
N LYS A 101 2.44 14.99 13.61
CA LYS A 101 3.85 15.35 13.80
C LYS A 101 4.10 16.80 13.39
N GLY A 102 3.87 17.73 14.32
CA GLY A 102 4.31 19.12 14.19
C GLY A 102 3.71 20.06 15.23
N GLY A 103 4.47 20.35 16.29
CA GLY A 103 4.13 21.38 17.28
C GLY A 103 3.50 20.79 18.54
N GLY A 104 4.23 20.81 19.65
CA GLY A 104 3.65 20.47 20.93
C GLY A 104 2.65 21.53 21.36
N GLU A 105 1.47 21.10 21.79
CA GLU A 105 0.75 21.71 22.90
C GLU A 105 -0.28 20.71 23.44
N LYS A 106 -0.44 20.75 24.76
CA LYS A 106 -1.31 19.88 25.57
C LYS A 106 -2.78 20.30 25.41
N SER A 107 -3.70 19.35 25.54
CA SER A 107 -4.94 19.44 26.33
C SER A 107 -5.80 18.21 26.02
N GLU A 108 -6.68 17.69 26.85
CA GLU A 108 -6.99 17.81 28.28
C GLU A 108 -7.90 16.61 28.55
N THR A 109 -7.82 16.06 29.75
CA THR A 109 -8.85 15.16 30.29
C THR A 109 -10.21 15.86 30.22
N THR A 110 -11.24 15.20 29.70
CA THR A 110 -12.62 15.52 30.08
C THR A 110 -13.45 14.24 30.11
N ASN A 111 -13.70 13.82 31.35
CA ASN A 111 -14.78 12.97 31.90
C ASN A 111 -15.07 11.60 31.29
#